data_AF-A0A7K2ZEM2-F1
#
_entry.id   AF-A0A7K2ZEM2-F1
#
_cell.length_a   1.000
_cell.length_b   1.000
_cell.length_c   1.000
_cell.angle_alpha   90.00
_cell.angle_beta   90.00
_cell.angle_gamma   90.00
#
_symmetry.space_group_name_H-M   'P 1'
#
loop_
_entity.id
_entity.type
_entity.pdbx_description
1 polymer ?
#
loop_
_entity_poly.entity_id
_entity_poly.type
_entity_poly.pdbx_seq_one_letter_code
_entity_poly.pdbx_strand_id
1 'polypeptide(L)'
;MVGSNEGRAGDATAVLDGRGTFSEQWLSAGGKKIVPVPAGSLTDGSLVRRVIEGCRAAGADVVLVMRPSAGAAAPADSLPPTDPGLVALPPPLLLAAANLEGAVLFPRPGYALVAGTSVFLAGAAAEGVDQGRARFARYVRAAEPEWPGLKATARSFPPGHVAWKHPEDVPVDTATGRQLALMRDVAAGHCTGAEFAVGWLDARRRSQQQGERVRDPLETLLDRVFSLLEDYSIDPQFKEPDDLSDDGLKNAVIRLLHKVE
;
A
#
# COMPACT_ATOMS: atom_id res chain seq x y z
N MET A 1 6.62 42.59 -17.66
CA MET A 1 6.49 41.36 -18.47
C MET A 1 6.50 40.20 -17.48
N VAL A 2 5.33 39.86 -16.96
CA VAL A 2 5.15 38.81 -15.95
C VAL A 2 5.04 37.50 -16.72
N GLY A 3 6.01 36.61 -16.55
CA GLY A 3 6.01 35.29 -17.17
C GLY A 3 4.89 34.46 -16.58
N SER A 4 3.91 34.13 -17.41
CA SER A 4 2.89 33.12 -17.12
C SER A 4 3.60 31.79 -16.89
N ASN A 5 3.59 31.33 -15.64
CA ASN A 5 4.03 29.99 -15.27
C ASN A 5 2.88 29.04 -15.61
N GLU A 6 2.63 28.79 -16.91
CA GLU A 6 1.81 27.68 -17.39
C GLU A 6 2.60 26.37 -17.18
N GLY A 7 2.76 26.00 -15.91
CA GLY A 7 3.18 24.65 -15.55
C GLY A 7 2.07 23.71 -15.97
N ARG A 8 2.32 22.92 -17.01
CA ARG A 8 1.51 21.79 -17.52
C ARG A 8 0.64 21.17 -16.41
N ALA A 9 -0.60 21.62 -16.30
CA ALA A 9 -1.66 20.80 -15.74
C ALA A 9 -1.83 19.66 -16.75
N GLY A 10 -1.23 18.50 -16.46
CA GLY A 10 -1.42 17.31 -17.28
C GLY A 10 -2.92 17.07 -17.42
N ASP A 11 -3.39 16.90 -18.64
CA ASP A 11 -4.81 16.78 -18.94
C ASP A 11 -5.38 15.59 -18.17
N ALA A 12 -6.10 15.88 -17.09
CA ALA A 12 -6.61 14.88 -16.17
C ALA A 12 -7.66 13.97 -16.83
N THR A 13 -8.15 14.35 -18.02
CA THR A 13 -8.94 13.48 -18.89
C THR A 13 -8.17 12.23 -19.33
N ALA A 14 -6.84 12.25 -19.36
CA ALA A 14 -6.01 11.10 -19.70
C ALA A 14 -6.05 9.99 -18.63
N VAL A 15 -6.54 10.29 -17.41
CA VAL A 15 -6.63 9.32 -16.30
C VAL A 15 -7.73 8.28 -16.57
N LEU A 16 -8.83 8.68 -17.21
CA LEU A 16 -9.95 7.79 -17.49
C LEU A 16 -10.04 7.44 -18.98
N ASP A 17 -10.60 6.28 -19.27
CA ASP A 17 -11.03 5.90 -20.61
C ASP A 17 -12.45 6.43 -20.92
N GLY A 18 -12.90 6.25 -22.16
CA GLY A 18 -14.24 6.64 -22.59
C GLY A 18 -15.39 5.93 -21.86
N ARG A 19 -15.09 4.95 -20.99
CA ARG A 19 -16.06 4.23 -20.15
C ARG A 19 -16.09 4.75 -18.71
N GLY A 20 -15.29 5.76 -18.38
CA GLY A 20 -15.19 6.30 -17.02
C GLY A 20 -14.43 5.38 -16.05
N THR A 21 -13.59 4.49 -16.57
CA THR A 21 -12.67 3.64 -15.80
C THR A 21 -11.24 4.10 -16.01
N PHE A 22 -10.27 3.62 -15.21
CA PHE A 22 -8.87 4.03 -15.42
C PHE A 22 -8.36 3.59 -16.79
N SER A 23 -7.74 4.53 -17.52
CA SER A 23 -7.13 4.28 -18.83
C SER A 23 -5.93 3.32 -18.70
N GLU A 24 -5.86 2.30 -19.56
CA GLU A 24 -4.71 1.39 -19.62
C GLU A 24 -3.40 2.13 -19.92
N GLN A 25 -3.46 3.17 -20.76
CA GLN A 25 -2.30 4.00 -21.07
C GLN A 25 -1.77 4.68 -19.79
N TRP A 26 -2.66 5.28 -18.99
CA TRP A 26 -2.28 5.94 -17.75
C TRP A 26 -1.80 4.94 -16.68
N LEU A 27 -2.40 3.75 -16.61
CA LEU A 27 -1.99 2.69 -15.69
C LEU A 27 -0.60 2.12 -16.05
N SER A 28 -0.32 1.92 -17.33
CA SER A 28 0.98 1.44 -17.80
C SER A 28 2.11 2.44 -17.55
N ALA A 29 1.80 3.75 -17.62
CA ALA A 29 2.76 4.80 -17.32
C ALA A 29 3.20 4.75 -15.85
N GLY A 30 4.46 4.40 -15.58
CA GLY A 30 4.98 4.30 -14.21
C GLY A 30 4.53 3.06 -13.44
N GLY A 31 3.99 2.04 -14.13
CA GLY A 31 3.68 0.74 -13.52
C GLY A 31 2.61 0.78 -12.43
N LYS A 32 1.59 1.63 -12.60
CA LYS A 32 0.56 1.85 -11.59
C LYS A 32 -0.24 0.59 -11.29
N LYS A 33 -0.71 0.48 -10.04
CA LYS A 33 -1.56 -0.62 -9.59
C LYS A 33 -2.88 -0.07 -9.07
N ILE A 34 -3.90 -0.92 -9.06
CA ILE A 34 -5.23 -0.60 -8.53
C ILE A 34 -5.49 -1.40 -7.24
N VAL A 35 -6.01 -0.69 -6.23
CA VAL A 35 -6.45 -1.21 -4.94
C VAL A 35 -7.90 -0.76 -4.72
N PRO A 36 -8.88 -1.67 -4.72
CA PRO A 36 -10.23 -1.33 -4.29
C PRO A 36 -10.25 -1.12 -2.78
N VAL A 37 -10.99 -0.12 -2.32
CA VAL A 37 -11.17 0.20 -0.90
C VAL A 37 -12.66 0.36 -0.57
N PRO A 38 -13.10 0.01 0.66
CA PRO A 38 -14.46 0.30 1.11
C PRO A 38 -14.74 1.80 1.03
N ALA A 39 -15.95 2.15 0.60
CA ALA A 39 -16.45 3.52 0.62
C ALA A 39 -17.95 3.53 0.91
N GLY A 40 -18.45 4.59 1.53
CA GLY A 40 -19.89 4.78 1.75
C GLY A 40 -20.61 5.30 0.51
N SER A 41 -21.66 6.09 0.73
CA SER A 41 -22.39 6.80 -0.34
C SER A 41 -21.74 8.13 -0.74
N LEU A 42 -20.89 8.69 0.11
CA LEU A 42 -20.16 9.94 -0.09
C LEU A 42 -18.69 9.75 0.30
N THR A 43 -17.82 10.66 -0.11
CA THR A 43 -16.45 10.70 0.41
C THR A 43 -16.47 10.96 1.92
N ASP A 44 -15.75 10.14 2.67
CA ASP A 44 -15.59 10.29 4.12
C ASP A 44 -14.14 10.66 4.47
N GLY A 45 -13.88 10.89 5.76
CA GLY A 45 -12.53 11.23 6.24
C GLY A 45 -11.50 10.12 5.97
N SER A 46 -11.92 8.86 5.88
CA SER A 46 -11.02 7.74 5.58
C SER A 46 -10.55 7.79 4.12
N LEU A 47 -11.49 7.97 3.18
CA LEU A 47 -11.18 8.08 1.76
C LEU A 47 -10.39 9.34 1.44
N VAL A 48 -10.76 10.49 2.02
CA VAL A 48 -10.01 11.74 1.86
C VAL A 48 -8.59 11.62 2.43
N ARG A 49 -8.43 10.99 3.59
CA ARG A 49 -7.11 10.75 4.17
C ARG A 49 -6.23 9.93 3.22
N ARG A 50 -6.75 8.89 2.56
CA ARG A 50 -5.98 8.12 1.57
C ARG A 50 -5.47 9.00 0.41
N VAL A 51 -6.30 9.92 -0.09
CA VAL A 51 -5.89 10.88 -1.12
C VAL A 51 -4.78 11.80 -0.60
N ILE A 52 -4.93 12.35 0.60
CA ILE A 52 -3.94 13.23 1.23
C ILE A 52 -2.60 12.53 1.39
N GLU A 53 -2.59 11.34 1.99
CA GLU A 53 -1.35 10.58 2.23
C GLU A 53 -0.69 10.18 0.92
N GLY A 54 -1.47 9.78 -0.09
CA GLY A 54 -0.96 9.48 -1.43
C GLY A 54 -0.33 10.70 -2.10
N CYS A 55 -1.00 11.86 -2.07
CA CYS A 55 -0.49 13.10 -2.64
C CYS A 55 0.79 13.55 -1.94
N ARG A 56 0.81 13.51 -0.60
CA ARG A 56 2.00 13.84 0.19
C ARG A 56 3.18 12.93 -0.15
N ALA A 57 2.96 11.62 -0.23
CA ALA A 57 4.02 10.67 -0.57
C ALA A 57 4.57 10.91 -1.99
N ALA A 58 3.71 11.26 -2.94
CA ALA A 58 4.07 11.53 -4.34
C ALA A 58 4.55 12.97 -4.59
N GLY A 59 4.61 13.84 -3.57
CA GLY A 59 4.98 15.25 -3.74
C GLY A 59 3.99 16.08 -4.57
N ALA A 60 2.70 15.74 -4.51
CA ALA A 60 1.63 16.51 -5.16
C ALA A 60 0.96 17.47 -4.16
N ASP A 61 1.01 18.77 -4.46
CA ASP A 61 0.42 19.81 -3.62
C ASP A 61 -1.02 20.18 -4.00
N VAL A 62 -1.55 19.55 -5.06
CA VAL A 62 -2.89 19.83 -5.60
C VAL A 62 -3.60 18.52 -5.95
N VAL A 63 -4.88 18.45 -5.59
CA VAL A 63 -5.83 17.43 -6.01
C VAL A 63 -6.76 18.03 -7.06
N LEU A 64 -6.84 17.38 -8.21
CA LEU A 64 -7.79 17.67 -9.27
C LEU A 64 -9.08 16.90 -8.98
N VAL A 65 -10.17 17.64 -8.77
CA VAL A 65 -11.50 17.11 -8.49
C VAL A 65 -12.32 17.16 -9.76
N MET A 66 -12.76 15.99 -10.23
CA MET A 66 -13.52 15.86 -11.46
C MET A 66 -14.77 15.03 -11.24
N ARG A 67 -15.85 15.40 -11.93
CA ARG A 67 -17.06 14.58 -12.04
C ARG A 67 -17.09 13.92 -13.40
N PRO A 68 -16.77 12.62 -13.51
CA PRO A 68 -16.82 11.91 -14.77
C PRO A 68 -18.24 12.01 -15.35
N SER A 69 -18.35 12.59 -16.55
CA SER A 69 -19.60 12.64 -17.30
C SER A 69 -19.41 11.91 -18.63
N ALA A 70 -20.44 11.22 -19.11
CA ALA A 70 -20.37 10.53 -20.39
C ALA A 70 -20.17 11.54 -21.52
N GLY A 71 -18.99 11.55 -22.13
CA GLY A 71 -18.74 12.27 -23.39
C GLY A 71 -18.26 13.72 -23.30
N ALA A 72 -17.96 14.26 -22.11
CA ALA A 72 -17.40 15.61 -21.99
C ALA A 72 -16.34 15.70 -20.88
N ALA A 73 -15.27 16.47 -21.15
CA ALA A 73 -14.32 16.89 -20.14
C ALA A 73 -15.04 17.83 -19.16
N ALA A 74 -15.35 17.33 -17.96
CA ALA A 74 -15.83 18.19 -16.89
C ALA A 74 -14.69 19.12 -16.46
N PRO A 75 -14.95 20.40 -16.13
CA PRO A 75 -13.94 21.24 -15.52
C PRO A 75 -13.43 20.59 -14.23
N ALA A 76 -12.11 20.55 -14.08
CA ALA A 76 -11.47 20.05 -12.88
C ALA A 76 -11.27 21.20 -11.89
N ASP A 77 -11.86 21.10 -10.70
CA ASP A 77 -11.52 22.01 -9.61
C ASP A 77 -10.15 21.61 -9.06
N SER A 78 -9.29 22.59 -8.80
CA SER A 78 -7.98 22.36 -8.18
C SER A 78 -8.08 22.74 -6.71
N LEU A 79 -7.98 21.75 -5.83
CA LEU A 79 -8.04 21.95 -4.38
C LEU A 79 -6.73 21.51 -3.73
N PRO A 80 -6.27 22.16 -2.64
CA PRO A 80 -5.20 21.60 -1.84
C PRO A 80 -5.65 20.25 -1.23
N PRO A 81 -4.74 19.27 -1.01
CA PRO A 81 -5.10 17.98 -0.45
C PRO A 81 -5.86 18.06 0.87
N THR A 82 -5.59 19.07 1.70
CA THR A 82 -6.23 19.26 3.00
C THR A 82 -7.53 20.06 2.93
N ASP A 83 -8.06 20.33 1.75
CA ASP A 83 -9.28 21.13 1.58
C ASP A 83 -10.51 20.40 2.15
N PRO A 84 -11.32 21.05 3.02
CA PRO A 84 -12.54 20.43 3.55
C PRO A 84 -13.58 20.11 2.48
N GLY A 85 -13.53 20.74 1.30
CA GLY A 85 -14.38 20.49 0.14
C GLY A 85 -14.21 19.10 -0.48
N LEU A 86 -13.21 18.32 -0.07
CA LEU A 86 -13.03 16.93 -0.49
C LEU A 86 -13.96 15.95 0.25
N VAL A 87 -14.57 16.36 1.36
CA VAL A 87 -15.49 15.54 2.16
C VAL A 87 -16.93 15.68 1.65
N ALA A 88 -17.75 14.64 1.82
CA ALA A 88 -19.16 14.60 1.47
C ALA A 88 -19.47 14.77 -0.04
N LEU A 89 -18.51 14.48 -0.91
CA LEU A 89 -18.70 14.49 -2.36
C LEU A 89 -19.36 13.17 -2.82
N PRO A 90 -20.41 13.21 -3.66
CA PRO A 90 -21.08 12.01 -4.17
C PRO A 90 -20.34 11.42 -5.39
N PRO A 91 -20.47 10.11 -5.63
CA PRO A 91 -20.05 9.49 -6.89
C PRO A 91 -21.03 9.81 -8.05
N PRO A 92 -20.59 9.73 -9.32
CA PRO A 92 -19.25 9.41 -9.77
C PRO A 92 -18.28 10.59 -9.55
N LEU A 93 -17.10 10.28 -9.03
CA LEU A 93 -16.08 11.26 -8.69
C LEU A 93 -14.69 10.72 -8.98
N LEU A 94 -13.80 11.57 -9.49
CA LEU A 94 -12.38 11.30 -9.63
C LEU A 94 -11.59 12.37 -8.85
N LEU A 95 -10.68 11.91 -7.99
CA LEU A 95 -9.72 12.74 -7.27
C LEU A 95 -8.33 12.35 -7.75
N ALA A 96 -7.66 13.18 -8.54
CA ALA A 96 -6.33 12.87 -9.10
C ALA A 96 -5.26 13.78 -8.51
N ALA A 97 -4.09 13.24 -8.19
CA ALA A 97 -2.92 14.06 -7.89
C ALA A 97 -2.54 14.87 -9.15
N ALA A 98 -2.21 16.16 -9.01
CA ALA A 98 -1.91 17.01 -10.16
C ALA A 98 -0.67 16.58 -10.97
N ASN A 99 0.26 15.85 -10.34
CA ASN A 99 1.40 15.22 -11.02
C ASN A 99 1.04 13.90 -11.75
N LEU A 100 -0.23 13.48 -11.69
CA LEU A 100 -0.78 12.27 -12.30
C LEU A 100 -0.13 10.96 -11.84
N GLU A 101 0.57 10.96 -10.69
CA GLU A 101 1.16 9.75 -10.11
C GLU A 101 0.11 8.83 -9.48
N GLY A 102 -1.04 9.36 -9.09
CA GLY A 102 -2.14 8.57 -8.56
C GLY A 102 -3.48 9.28 -8.59
N ALA A 103 -4.53 8.50 -8.41
CA ALA A 103 -5.90 8.95 -8.42
C ALA A 103 -6.82 7.99 -7.65
N VAL A 104 -7.94 8.52 -7.17
CA VAL A 104 -9.02 7.79 -6.53
C VAL A 104 -10.27 7.99 -7.37
N LEU A 105 -10.74 6.90 -7.99
CA LEU A 105 -12.02 6.85 -8.69
C LEU A 105 -13.07 6.33 -7.73
N PHE A 106 -14.10 7.13 -7.47
CA PHE A 106 -15.27 6.76 -6.69
C PHE A 106 -16.46 6.63 -7.65
N PRO A 107 -16.68 5.46 -8.27
CA PRO A 107 -17.60 5.32 -9.39
C PRO A 107 -19.07 5.24 -8.94
N ARG A 108 -19.33 4.67 -7.76
CA ARG A 108 -20.67 4.47 -7.18
C ARG A 108 -20.54 4.14 -5.68
N PRO A 109 -21.63 4.23 -4.90
CA PRO A 109 -21.61 3.86 -3.48
C PRO A 109 -21.06 2.44 -3.22
N GLY A 110 -20.45 2.25 -2.06
CA GLY A 110 -19.94 0.96 -1.58
C GLY A 110 -18.43 0.74 -1.79
N TYR A 111 -17.79 1.40 -2.76
CA TYR A 111 -16.34 1.26 -2.96
C TYR A 111 -15.73 2.42 -3.75
N ALA A 112 -14.43 2.61 -3.56
CA ALA A 112 -13.59 3.42 -4.43
C ALA A 112 -12.41 2.58 -4.95
N LEU A 113 -11.80 3.03 -6.04
CA LEU A 113 -10.61 2.44 -6.64
C LEU A 113 -9.46 3.44 -6.48
N VAL A 114 -8.46 3.08 -5.68
CA VAL A 114 -7.22 3.82 -5.55
C VAL A 114 -6.23 3.27 -6.56
N ALA A 115 -5.72 4.12 -7.45
CA ALA A 115 -4.72 3.76 -8.44
C ALA A 115 -3.52 4.68 -8.35
N GLY A 116 -2.31 4.16 -8.51
CA GLY A 116 -1.12 5.00 -8.49
C GLY A 116 0.19 4.25 -8.63
N THR A 117 1.27 5.02 -8.70
CA THR A 117 2.65 4.53 -8.61
C THR A 117 2.89 3.85 -7.26
N SER A 118 4.01 3.12 -7.12
CA SER A 118 4.41 2.53 -5.84
C SER A 118 4.54 3.59 -4.73
N VAL A 119 5.05 4.78 -5.07
CA VAL A 119 5.21 5.91 -4.15
C VAL A 119 3.85 6.43 -3.67
N PHE A 120 2.93 6.72 -4.59
CA PHE A 120 1.59 7.18 -4.24
C PHE A 120 0.84 6.13 -3.40
N LEU A 121 0.91 4.86 -3.78
CA LEU A 121 0.21 3.78 -3.08
C LEU A 121 0.81 3.48 -1.71
N ALA A 122 2.10 3.72 -1.47
CA ALA A 122 2.69 3.59 -0.15
C ALA A 122 2.03 4.54 0.88
N GLY A 123 1.58 5.72 0.43
CA GLY A 123 0.78 6.64 1.24
C GLY A 123 -0.72 6.29 1.26
N ALA A 124 -1.32 6.11 0.08
CA ALA A 124 -2.78 5.96 -0.05
C ALA A 124 -3.32 4.58 0.38
N ALA A 125 -2.49 3.55 0.34
CA ALA A 125 -2.80 2.17 0.71
C ALA A 125 -1.62 1.59 1.50
N ALA A 126 -1.37 2.17 2.68
CA ALA A 126 -0.26 1.79 3.55
C ALA A 126 -0.24 0.30 3.92
N GLU A 127 -1.39 -0.39 3.86
CA GLU A 127 -1.44 -1.85 4.03
C GLU A 127 -0.79 -2.64 2.88
N GLY A 128 -0.48 -2.00 1.75
CA GLY A 128 0.00 -2.62 0.53
C GLY A 128 -1.12 -3.03 -0.43
N VAL A 129 -0.79 -3.13 -1.72
CA VAL A 129 -1.77 -3.43 -2.80
C VAL A 129 -2.50 -4.74 -2.54
N ASP A 130 -1.75 -5.78 -2.21
CA ASP A 130 -2.29 -7.12 -2.13
C ASP A 130 -3.16 -7.33 -0.89
N GLN A 131 -2.70 -6.80 0.24
CA GLN A 131 -3.48 -6.81 1.47
C GLN A 131 -4.74 -5.94 1.35
N GLY A 132 -4.65 -4.80 0.66
CA GLY A 132 -5.82 -3.96 0.35
C GLY A 132 -6.88 -4.73 -0.45
N ARG A 133 -6.47 -5.43 -1.52
CA ARG A 133 -7.36 -6.31 -2.30
C ARG A 133 -8.00 -7.40 -1.47
N ALA A 134 -7.22 -8.04 -0.59
CA ALA A 134 -7.73 -9.10 0.27
C ALA A 134 -8.67 -8.59 1.37
N ARG A 135 -8.40 -7.41 1.93
CA ARG A 135 -9.31 -6.72 2.86
C ARG A 135 -10.61 -6.36 2.17
N PHE A 136 -10.54 -5.82 0.95
CA PHE A 136 -11.71 -5.52 0.16
C PHE A 136 -12.54 -6.77 -0.14
N ALA A 137 -11.91 -7.88 -0.55
CA ALA A 137 -12.62 -9.15 -0.78
C ALA A 137 -13.35 -9.67 0.48
N ARG A 138 -12.81 -9.41 1.69
CA ARG A 138 -13.49 -9.71 2.96
C ARG A 138 -14.66 -8.76 3.22
N TYR A 139 -14.44 -7.45 3.04
CA TYR A 139 -15.47 -6.41 3.16
C TYR A 139 -16.69 -6.72 2.29
N VAL A 140 -16.47 -7.10 1.03
CA VAL A 140 -17.55 -7.42 0.08
C VAL A 140 -18.48 -8.52 0.58
N ARG A 141 -17.99 -9.48 1.37
CA ARG A 141 -18.84 -10.54 1.95
C ARG A 141 -19.83 -9.98 2.97
N ALA A 142 -19.42 -8.96 3.73
CA ALA A 142 -20.27 -8.30 4.71
C ALA A 142 -21.20 -7.26 4.07
N ALA A 143 -20.72 -6.58 3.02
CA ALA A 143 -21.43 -5.48 2.36
C ALA A 143 -22.37 -5.91 1.23
N GLU A 144 -22.39 -7.20 0.86
CA GLU A 144 -23.23 -7.72 -0.23
C GLU A 144 -24.73 -7.38 -0.09
N PRO A 145 -25.37 -7.45 1.09
CA PRO A 145 -26.79 -7.15 1.21
C PRO A 145 -27.13 -5.68 0.85
N GLU A 146 -26.22 -4.76 1.14
CA GLU A 146 -26.41 -3.32 0.93
C GLU A 146 -25.99 -2.89 -0.48
N TRP A 147 -24.91 -3.48 -1.02
CA TRP A 147 -24.34 -3.11 -2.31
C TRP A 147 -24.19 -4.32 -3.25
N PRO A 148 -25.29 -4.77 -3.88
CA PRO A 148 -25.25 -5.84 -4.86
C PRO A 148 -24.34 -5.46 -6.05
N GLY A 149 -23.31 -6.27 -6.29
CA GLY A 149 -22.37 -6.08 -7.39
C GLY A 149 -20.92 -5.80 -6.98
N LEU A 150 -20.64 -5.58 -5.69
CA LEU A 150 -19.26 -5.47 -5.20
C LEU A 150 -18.46 -6.78 -5.40
N LYS A 151 -19.15 -7.93 -5.45
CA LYS A 151 -18.52 -9.24 -5.76
C LYS A 151 -17.82 -9.25 -7.11
N ALA A 152 -18.39 -8.61 -8.13
CA ALA A 152 -17.75 -8.53 -9.45
C ALA A 152 -16.47 -7.69 -9.36
N THR A 153 -16.52 -6.54 -8.67
CA THR A 153 -15.35 -5.69 -8.45
C THR A 153 -14.23 -6.42 -7.72
N ALA A 154 -14.52 -7.12 -6.62
CA ALA A 154 -13.50 -7.88 -5.89
C ALA A 154 -12.86 -8.99 -6.74
N ARG A 155 -13.62 -9.63 -7.63
CA ARG A 155 -13.11 -10.63 -8.58
C ARG A 155 -12.22 -10.02 -9.67
N SER A 156 -12.44 -8.77 -10.05
CA SER A 156 -11.56 -8.07 -11.00
C SER A 156 -10.22 -7.66 -10.40
N PHE A 157 -10.11 -7.62 -9.06
CA PHE A 157 -8.88 -7.24 -8.35
C PHE A 157 -8.51 -8.28 -7.28
N PRO A 158 -8.22 -9.54 -7.68
CA PRO A 158 -7.81 -10.55 -6.72
C PRO A 158 -6.42 -10.20 -6.16
N PRO A 159 -6.12 -10.60 -4.91
CA PRO A 159 -4.76 -10.64 -4.42
C PRO A 159 -3.90 -11.51 -5.36
N GLY A 160 -2.74 -11.01 -5.75
CA GLY A 160 -1.72 -11.72 -6.51
C GLY A 160 -0.98 -12.78 -5.68
N HIS A 161 -0.92 -12.64 -4.35
CA HIS A 161 -0.28 -13.62 -3.47
C HIS A 161 -1.28 -14.30 -2.53
N VAL A 162 -1.11 -15.61 -2.40
CA VAL A 162 -1.72 -16.39 -1.33
C VAL A 162 -1.06 -15.99 -0.02
N ALA A 163 -1.86 -15.86 1.05
CA ALA A 163 -1.31 -15.58 2.37
C ALA A 163 -0.74 -16.87 3.00
N TRP A 164 0.59 -16.98 3.06
CA TRP A 164 1.27 -18.12 3.65
C TRP A 164 1.06 -18.17 5.16
N LYS A 165 0.80 -19.38 5.67
CA LYS A 165 0.49 -19.59 7.08
C LYS A 165 1.69 -20.13 7.83
N HIS A 166 2.46 -21.01 7.19
CA HIS A 166 3.58 -21.71 7.80
C HIS A 166 4.89 -21.37 7.09
N PRO A 167 6.04 -21.36 7.80
CA PRO A 167 7.34 -21.09 7.18
C PRO A 167 7.67 -22.00 5.98
N GLU A 168 7.24 -23.26 6.02
CA GLU A 168 7.43 -24.25 4.96
C GLU A 168 6.59 -24.00 3.70
N ASP A 169 5.52 -23.21 3.81
CA ASP A 169 4.69 -22.81 2.66
C ASP A 169 5.36 -21.71 1.82
N VAL A 170 6.39 -21.05 2.35
CA VAL A 170 7.01 -19.87 1.74
C VAL A 170 8.09 -20.29 0.74
N PRO A 171 7.94 -19.94 -0.56
CA PRO A 171 8.98 -20.24 -1.55
C PRO A 171 10.30 -19.54 -1.23
N VAL A 172 11.41 -20.24 -1.46
CA VAL A 172 12.76 -19.77 -1.08
C VAL A 172 13.24 -18.54 -1.85
N ASP A 173 12.67 -18.28 -3.02
CA ASP A 173 13.00 -17.17 -3.92
C ASP A 173 12.21 -15.88 -3.62
N THR A 174 11.33 -15.91 -2.61
CA THR A 174 10.56 -14.75 -2.15
C THR A 174 11.33 -13.92 -1.13
N ALA A 175 10.95 -12.65 -0.96
CA ALA A 175 11.51 -11.79 0.07
C ALA A 175 11.16 -12.28 1.50
N THR A 176 9.99 -12.88 1.68
CA THR A 176 9.62 -13.59 2.92
C THR A 176 10.49 -14.82 3.13
N GLY A 177 10.78 -15.59 2.08
CA GLY A 177 11.75 -16.69 2.10
C GLY A 177 13.13 -16.23 2.53
N ARG A 178 13.56 -15.06 2.06
CA ARG A 178 14.82 -14.42 2.50
C ARG A 178 14.81 -14.02 3.96
N GLN A 179 13.71 -13.45 4.49
CA GLN A 179 13.57 -13.17 5.93
C GLN A 179 13.75 -14.45 6.77
N LEU A 180 13.10 -15.54 6.37
CA LEU A 180 13.21 -16.83 7.05
C LEU A 180 14.61 -17.44 6.95
N ALA A 181 15.27 -17.34 5.79
CA ALA A 181 16.64 -17.79 5.61
C ALA A 181 17.61 -17.04 6.52
N LEU A 182 17.49 -15.71 6.61
CA LEU A 182 18.31 -14.87 7.49
C LEU A 182 18.12 -15.23 8.97
N MET A 183 16.89 -15.56 9.38
CA MET A 183 16.62 -16.03 10.75
C MET A 183 17.37 -17.34 11.06
N ARG A 184 17.44 -18.27 10.09
CA ARG A 184 18.20 -19.52 10.24
C ARG A 184 19.70 -19.27 10.25
N ASP A 185 20.19 -18.36 9.41
CA ASP A 185 21.61 -18.01 9.33
C ASP A 185 22.12 -17.38 10.63
N VAL A 186 21.39 -16.42 11.21
CA VAL A 186 21.79 -15.82 12.50
C VAL A 186 21.71 -16.83 13.65
N ALA A 187 20.69 -17.70 13.65
CA ALA A 187 20.55 -18.76 14.64
C ALA A 187 21.71 -19.76 14.58
N ALA A 188 22.16 -20.11 13.38
CA ALA A 188 23.33 -20.97 13.15
C ALA A 188 24.66 -20.25 13.40
N GLY A 189 24.67 -18.91 13.49
CA GLY A 189 25.88 -18.10 13.61
C GLY A 189 26.63 -17.92 12.29
N HIS A 190 25.95 -18.06 11.16
CA HIS A 190 26.50 -17.84 9.82
C HIS A 190 26.58 -16.35 9.43
N CYS A 191 25.88 -15.47 10.15
CA CYS A 191 25.98 -14.02 10.00
C CYS A 191 25.95 -13.32 11.37
N THR A 192 26.49 -12.11 11.40
CA THR A 192 26.46 -11.21 12.59
C THR A 192 25.06 -10.65 12.85
N GLY A 193 24.86 -10.03 14.02
CA GLY A 193 23.60 -9.36 14.34
C GLY A 193 23.32 -8.19 13.38
N ALA A 194 24.33 -7.42 13.04
CA ALA A 194 24.21 -6.28 12.13
C ALA A 194 23.87 -6.70 10.69
N GLU A 195 24.53 -7.73 10.16
CA GLU A 195 24.22 -8.30 8.83
C GLU A 195 22.79 -8.86 8.79
N PHE A 196 22.38 -9.55 9.85
CA PHE A 196 21.01 -10.03 10.00
C PHE A 196 20.00 -8.88 10.01
N ALA A 197 20.20 -7.87 10.86
CA ALA A 197 19.28 -6.75 11.00
C ALA A 197 19.08 -5.98 9.69
N VAL A 198 20.18 -5.60 9.02
CA VAL A 198 20.14 -4.88 7.74
C VAL A 198 19.46 -5.73 6.67
N GLY A 199 19.90 -6.99 6.52
CA GLY A 199 19.36 -7.89 5.52
C GLY A 199 17.88 -8.21 5.73
N TRP A 200 17.45 -8.38 6.98
CA TRP A 200 16.08 -8.75 7.32
C TRP A 200 15.12 -7.58 7.13
N LEU A 201 15.50 -6.35 7.54
CA LEU A 201 14.71 -5.14 7.31
C LEU A 201 14.56 -4.83 5.81
N ASP A 202 15.63 -5.01 5.02
CA ASP A 202 15.56 -4.84 3.58
C ASP A 202 14.66 -5.90 2.92
N ALA A 203 14.76 -7.16 3.35
CA ALA A 203 13.88 -8.23 2.89
C ALA A 203 12.41 -7.97 3.26
N ARG A 204 12.12 -7.46 4.48
CA ARG A 204 10.77 -7.06 4.90
C ARG A 204 10.22 -5.93 4.01
N ARG A 205 11.03 -4.93 3.71
CA ARG A 205 10.64 -3.83 2.80
C ARG A 205 10.33 -4.35 1.39
N ARG A 206 11.17 -5.25 0.86
CA ARG A 206 10.94 -5.88 -0.46
C ARG A 206 9.67 -6.72 -0.48
N SER A 207 9.42 -7.49 0.57
CA SER A 207 8.19 -8.29 0.74
C SER A 207 6.93 -7.41 0.68
N GLN A 208 6.93 -6.27 1.38
CA GLN A 208 5.84 -5.29 1.33
C GLN A 208 5.67 -4.68 -0.07
N GLN A 209 6.77 -4.31 -0.73
CA GLN A 209 6.75 -3.74 -2.09
C GLN A 209 6.24 -4.73 -3.15
N GLN A 210 6.60 -6.01 -3.00
CA GLN A 210 6.14 -7.10 -3.86
C GLN A 210 4.70 -7.54 -3.53
N GLY A 211 4.15 -7.07 -2.41
CA GLY A 211 2.82 -7.43 -1.96
C GLY A 211 2.72 -8.90 -1.56
N GLU A 212 3.82 -9.47 -1.06
CA GLU A 212 3.81 -10.79 -0.45
C GLU A 212 2.94 -10.77 0.81
N ARG A 213 2.30 -11.90 1.11
CA ARG A 213 1.34 -11.96 2.19
C ARG A 213 1.62 -13.14 3.10
N VAL A 214 1.58 -12.85 4.38
CA VAL A 214 1.60 -13.83 5.45
C VAL A 214 0.31 -13.69 6.26
N ARG A 215 0.00 -14.73 7.04
CA ARG A 215 -1.08 -14.72 8.04
C ARG A 215 -0.62 -15.51 9.26
N ASP A 216 -1.33 -15.35 10.36
CA ASP A 216 -1.01 -16.09 11.58
C ASP A 216 -0.98 -17.62 11.38
N PRO A 217 0.03 -18.31 11.97
CA PRO A 217 0.99 -17.81 12.97
C PRO A 217 2.26 -17.14 12.42
N LEU A 218 2.53 -17.23 11.11
CA LEU A 218 3.76 -16.69 10.52
C LEU A 218 3.87 -15.16 10.62
N GLU A 219 2.76 -14.44 10.49
CA GLU A 219 2.73 -12.97 10.67
C GLU A 219 3.23 -12.57 12.07
N THR A 220 2.65 -13.17 13.11
CA THR A 220 3.09 -12.98 14.51
C THR A 220 4.58 -13.29 14.72
N LEU A 221 5.12 -14.32 14.06
CA LEU A 221 6.55 -14.65 14.14
C LEU A 221 7.41 -13.51 13.59
N LEU A 222 7.10 -13.05 12.38
CA LEU A 222 7.87 -12.00 11.70
C LEU A 222 7.75 -10.66 12.42
N ASP A 223 6.58 -10.34 12.96
CA ASP A 223 6.39 -9.11 13.73
C ASP A 223 7.18 -9.12 15.04
N ARG A 224 7.32 -10.28 15.70
CA ARG A 224 8.21 -10.39 16.88
C ARG A 224 9.66 -10.18 16.53
N VAL A 225 10.12 -10.65 15.36
CA VAL A 225 11.48 -10.37 14.90
C VAL A 225 11.65 -8.89 14.61
N PHE A 226 10.67 -8.25 13.97
CA PHE A 226 10.70 -6.81 13.75
C PHE A 226 10.87 -6.03 15.05
N SER A 227 10.06 -6.34 16.09
CA SER A 227 10.21 -5.69 17.40
C SER A 227 11.57 -5.95 18.05
N LEU A 228 12.15 -7.14 17.92
CA LEU A 228 13.51 -7.40 18.41
C LEU A 228 14.56 -6.53 17.71
N LEU A 229 14.34 -6.18 16.44
CA LEU A 229 15.25 -5.30 15.69
C LEU A 229 15.06 -3.82 16.04
N GLU A 230 13.91 -3.43 16.61
CA GLU A 230 13.73 -2.09 17.18
C GLU A 230 14.55 -1.91 18.45
N ASP A 231 14.74 -2.99 19.22
CA ASP A 231 15.56 -3.02 20.44
C ASP A 231 17.05 -3.36 20.15
N TYR A 232 17.49 -3.37 18.89
CA TYR A 232 18.85 -3.71 18.49
C TYR A 232 19.51 -2.56 17.72
N SER A 233 20.61 -2.03 18.24
CA SER A 233 21.42 -1.02 17.57
C SER A 233 22.42 -1.69 16.59
N ILE A 234 22.19 -1.46 15.30
CA ILE A 234 23.03 -1.94 14.20
C ILE A 234 24.45 -1.35 14.27
N ASP A 235 24.56 -0.10 14.72
CA ASP A 235 25.83 0.58 14.90
C ASP A 235 26.21 0.57 16.39
N PRO A 236 27.31 -0.11 16.77
CA PRO A 236 27.75 -0.17 18.16
C PRO A 236 28.02 1.19 18.81
N GLN A 237 28.28 2.24 18.03
CA GLN A 237 28.54 3.59 18.56
C GLN A 237 27.27 4.25 19.12
N PHE A 238 26.09 3.84 18.66
CA PHE A 238 24.80 4.34 19.13
C PHE A 238 24.11 3.37 20.08
N LYS A 239 24.84 2.36 20.57
CA LYS A 239 24.28 1.34 21.44
C LYS A 239 23.95 1.91 22.82
N GLU A 240 22.69 1.81 23.20
CA GLU A 240 22.22 2.12 24.55
C GLU A 240 22.40 0.91 25.49
N PRO A 241 22.48 1.13 26.82
CA PRO A 241 22.69 0.04 27.78
C PRO A 241 21.61 -1.07 27.74
N ASP A 242 20.38 -0.70 27.38
CA ASP A 242 19.23 -1.62 27.34
C ASP A 242 19.07 -2.32 25.97
N ASP A 243 19.87 -1.93 24.96
CA ASP A 243 19.81 -2.53 23.63
C ASP A 243 20.34 -3.96 23.61
N LEU A 244 19.71 -4.79 22.78
CA LEU A 244 20.13 -6.17 22.54
C LEU A 244 21.59 -6.25 22.06
N SER A 245 22.33 -7.22 22.61
CA SER A 245 23.59 -7.66 22.03
C SER A 245 23.35 -8.61 20.86
N ASP A 246 24.37 -8.82 20.02
CA ASP A 246 24.35 -9.84 18.96
C ASP A 246 23.97 -11.22 19.51
N ASP A 247 24.55 -11.62 20.65
CA ASP A 247 24.19 -12.86 21.32
C ASP A 247 22.76 -12.84 21.86
N GLY A 248 22.30 -11.70 22.37
CA GLY A 248 20.91 -11.51 22.83
C GLY A 248 19.91 -11.68 21.69
N LEU A 249 20.19 -11.04 20.55
CA LEU A 249 19.39 -11.12 19.33
C LEU A 249 19.37 -12.54 18.77
N LYS A 250 20.54 -13.18 18.62
CA LYS A 250 20.66 -14.58 18.18
C LYS A 250 19.84 -15.52 19.06
N ASN A 251 19.99 -15.43 20.38
CA ASN A 251 19.25 -16.27 21.32
C ASN A 251 17.74 -16.02 21.26
N ALA A 252 17.31 -14.77 21.04
CA ALA A 252 15.90 -14.44 20.86
C ALA A 252 15.34 -15.05 19.56
N VAL A 253 16.07 -14.97 18.45
CA VAL A 253 15.68 -15.58 17.17
C VAL A 253 15.60 -17.10 17.27
N ILE A 254 16.56 -17.77 17.91
CA ILE A 254 16.52 -19.22 18.16
C ILE A 254 15.24 -19.61 18.92
N ARG A 255 14.91 -18.87 19.99
CA ARG A 255 13.69 -19.11 20.77
C ARG A 255 12.41 -18.90 19.97
N LEU A 256 12.43 -18.00 18.99
CA LEU A 256 11.29 -17.77 18.10
C LEU A 256 11.13 -18.92 17.10
N LEU A 257 12.21 -19.36 16.45
CA LEU A 257 12.19 -20.48 15.50
C LEU A 257 11.71 -21.78 16.14
N HIS A 258 12.15 -22.10 17.37
CA HIS A 258 11.68 -23.30 18.08
C HIS A 258 10.19 -23.31 18.44
N LYS A 259 9.46 -22.18 18.33
CA LYS A 259 8.02 -22.12 18.63
C LYS A 259 7.14 -22.39 17.40
N VAL A 260 7.73 -22.44 16.22
CA VAL A 260 7.02 -22.58 14.93
C VAL A 260 7.45 -23.80 14.13
N GLU A 261 8.54 -24.46 14.52
CA GLU A 261 8.85 -25.85 14.16
C GLU A 261 8.06 -26.83 15.03
#